data_AF-A0A0C1RLM4-F1
#
_entry.id   AF-A0A0C1RLM4-F1
#
_cell.length_a   1.000
_cell.length_b   1.000
_cell.length_c   1.000
_cell.angle_alpha   90.00
_cell.angle_beta   90.00
_cell.angle_gamma   90.00
#
_symmetry.space_group_name_H-M   'P 1'
#
loop_
_entity.id
_entity.type
_entity.pdbx_description
1 polymer ?
#
loop_
_entity_poly.entity_id
_entity_poly.type
_entity_poly.pdbx_seq_one_letter_code
_entity_poly.pdbx_strand_id
1 'polypeptide(L)'
;MESIRSEEKEDVVQKYYWELGRRIHHDKNFMDFDLAEVLSVVGVSDKHLTAYENSSFDEEIRTRMNAGIALAGVDIGTPIIAFDDFNGERVGIFGPVITRVPSTEESLKLWDSVVTLTSTPGFWELKRTRTEKPEFGERP
;
A
#
# COMPACT_ATOMS: atom_id res chain seq x y z
N MET A 1 -1.08 -6.51 -11.27
CA MET A 1 -0.98 -5.07 -10.98
C MET A 1 0.03 -4.39 -11.89
N GLU A 2 1.28 -4.87 -12.00
CA GLU A 2 2.27 -4.21 -12.88
C GLU A 2 1.87 -4.16 -14.36
N SER A 3 1.19 -5.18 -14.90
CA SER A 3 0.63 -5.10 -16.26
C SER A 3 -0.41 -3.97 -16.44
N ILE A 4 -1.20 -3.66 -15.39
CA ILE A 4 -2.11 -2.51 -15.41
C ILE A 4 -1.29 -1.22 -15.32
N ARG A 5 -0.30 -1.16 -14.43
CA ARG A 5 0.56 0.02 -14.26
C ARG A 5 1.34 0.37 -15.53
N SER A 6 1.77 -0.62 -16.31
CA SER A 6 2.57 -0.40 -17.53
C SER A 6 1.75 0.04 -18.75
N GLU A 7 0.45 -0.24 -18.78
CA GLU A 7 -0.39 -0.05 -19.98
C GLU A 7 -1.60 0.86 -19.77
N GLU A 8 -2.02 1.07 -18.52
CA GLU A 8 -3.22 1.84 -18.15
C GLU A 8 -2.84 3.10 -17.36
N LYS A 9 -3.84 3.91 -16.99
CA LYS A 9 -3.65 5.16 -16.22
C LYS A 9 -3.51 4.86 -14.72
N GLU A 10 -2.85 5.77 -13.97
CA GLU A 10 -2.64 5.60 -12.52
C GLU A 10 -3.97 5.49 -11.73
N ASP A 11 -5.04 6.15 -12.17
CA ASP A 11 -6.35 6.03 -11.53
C ASP A 11 -6.94 4.60 -11.63
N VAL A 12 -6.55 3.85 -12.67
CA VAL A 12 -6.95 2.45 -12.84
C VAL A 12 -6.20 1.55 -11.86
N VAL A 13 -4.92 1.83 -11.60
CA VAL A 13 -4.15 1.12 -10.57
C VAL A 13 -4.79 1.32 -9.21
N GLN A 14 -5.21 2.55 -8.88
CA GLN A 14 -5.94 2.84 -7.65
C GLN A 14 -7.25 2.05 -7.57
N LYS A 15 -8.07 2.06 -8.62
CA LYS A 15 -9.35 1.31 -8.67
C LYS A 15 -9.12 -0.19 -8.48
N TYR A 16 -8.11 -0.75 -9.15
CA TYR A 16 -7.73 -2.16 -9.02
C TYR A 16 -7.26 -2.51 -7.61
N TYR A 17 -6.40 -1.70 -7.01
CA TYR A 17 -5.97 -1.87 -5.62
C TYR A 17 -7.15 -1.81 -4.65
N TRP A 18 -8.06 -0.86 -4.86
CA TRP A 18 -9.25 -0.68 -4.03
C TRP A 18 -10.21 -1.88 -4.11
N GLU A 19 -10.53 -2.33 -5.33
CA GLU A 19 -11.44 -3.45 -5.54
C GLU A 19 -10.88 -4.77 -4.98
N LEU A 20 -9.57 -5.02 -5.14
CA LEU A 20 -8.91 -6.15 -4.50
C LEU A 20 -8.97 -6.05 -2.97
N GLY A 21 -8.63 -4.90 -2.40
CA GLY A 21 -8.66 -4.69 -0.96
C GLY A 21 -10.06 -4.91 -0.36
N ARG A 22 -11.10 -4.42 -1.06
CA ARG A 22 -12.50 -4.62 -0.70
C ARG A 22 -12.86 -6.11 -0.63
N ARG A 23 -12.58 -6.88 -1.70
CA ARG A 23 -12.88 -8.33 -1.75
C ARG A 23 -12.07 -9.14 -0.73
N ILE A 24 -10.77 -8.85 -0.62
CA ILE A 24 -9.86 -9.60 0.25
C ILE A 24 -10.15 -9.33 1.72
N HIS A 25 -10.31 -8.06 2.13
CA HIS A 25 -10.37 -7.67 3.53
C HIS A 25 -11.80 -7.57 4.07
N HIS A 26 -12.74 -7.02 3.30
CA HIS A 26 -14.13 -6.85 3.76
C HIS A 26 -15.00 -8.06 3.44
N ASP A 27 -14.95 -8.57 2.21
CA ASP A 27 -15.74 -9.75 1.84
C ASP A 27 -15.13 -11.05 2.39
N LYS A 28 -13.88 -11.00 2.85
CA LYS A 28 -13.11 -12.14 3.38
C LYS A 28 -12.93 -13.29 2.38
N ASN A 29 -13.01 -12.97 1.10
CA ASN A 29 -12.80 -13.90 0.00
C ASN A 29 -11.33 -13.84 -0.42
N PHE A 30 -10.40 -14.22 0.46
CA PHE A 30 -8.96 -14.12 0.17
C PHE A 30 -8.61 -14.91 -1.09
N MET A 31 -8.45 -14.20 -2.21
CA MET A 31 -8.24 -14.77 -3.55
C MET A 31 -9.31 -15.77 -4.02
N ASP A 32 -10.48 -15.80 -3.37
CA ASP A 32 -11.63 -16.63 -3.75
C ASP A 32 -12.65 -15.79 -4.55
N PHE A 33 -12.19 -15.24 -5.67
CA PHE A 33 -13.01 -14.47 -6.60
C PHE A 33 -12.41 -14.50 -8.01
N ASP A 34 -13.26 -14.26 -9.01
CA ASP A 34 -12.82 -14.20 -10.40
C ASP A 34 -12.09 -12.86 -10.69
N LEU A 35 -10.81 -12.94 -11.07
CA LEU A 35 -10.04 -11.76 -11.47
C LEU A 35 -10.58 -11.12 -12.75
N ALA A 36 -11.23 -11.87 -13.65
CA ALA A 36 -11.86 -11.29 -14.84
C ALA A 36 -12.99 -10.33 -14.45
N GLU A 37 -13.76 -10.68 -13.42
CA GLU A 37 -14.80 -9.82 -12.86
C GLU A 37 -14.20 -8.54 -12.25
N VAL A 38 -13.09 -8.65 -11.52
CA VAL A 38 -12.36 -7.49 -10.96
C VAL A 38 -11.91 -6.55 -12.09
N LEU A 39 -11.31 -7.08 -13.15
CA LEU A 39 -10.86 -6.29 -14.30
C LEU A 39 -12.03 -5.60 -15.02
N SER A 40 -13.15 -6.30 -15.17
CA SER A 40 -14.40 -5.74 -15.71
C SER A 40 -14.94 -4.59 -14.86
N VAL A 41 -14.98 -4.75 -13.53
CA VAL A 41 -15.45 -3.71 -12.58
C VAL A 41 -14.58 -2.45 -12.65
N VAL A 42 -13.26 -2.60 -12.78
CA VAL A 42 -12.35 -1.44 -12.88
C VAL A 42 -12.23 -0.88 -14.30
N GLY A 43 -12.90 -1.52 -15.28
CA GLY A 43 -13.05 -1.03 -16.64
C GLY A 43 -11.84 -1.28 -17.55
N VAL A 44 -11.10 -2.38 -17.34
CA VAL A 44 -9.97 -2.77 -18.18
C VAL A 44 -10.18 -4.12 -18.86
N SER A 45 -9.40 -4.38 -19.91
CA SER A 45 -9.46 -5.65 -20.64
C SER A 45 -8.94 -6.81 -19.78
N ASP A 46 -9.58 -7.97 -19.97
CA ASP A 46 -9.15 -9.28 -19.48
C ASP A 46 -7.77 -9.72 -19.97
N LYS A 47 -7.17 -9.04 -20.97
CA LYS A 47 -5.77 -9.26 -21.40
C LYS A 47 -4.81 -9.26 -20.21
N HIS A 48 -5.07 -8.48 -19.16
CA HIS A 48 -4.21 -8.41 -17.98
C HIS A 48 -4.19 -9.71 -17.15
N LEU A 49 -5.13 -10.64 -17.37
CA LEU A 49 -5.12 -11.96 -16.74
C LEU A 49 -3.87 -12.77 -17.13
N THR A 50 -3.37 -12.60 -18.35
CA THR A 50 -2.17 -13.32 -18.80
C THR A 50 -0.92 -12.89 -18.03
N ALA A 51 -0.97 -11.73 -17.35
CA ALA A 51 0.13 -11.27 -16.51
C ALA A 51 0.31 -12.13 -15.25
N TYR A 52 -0.69 -12.89 -14.83
CA TYR A 52 -0.63 -13.73 -13.63
C TYR A 52 0.49 -14.78 -13.70
N GLU A 53 0.68 -15.39 -14.88
CA GLU A 53 1.72 -16.40 -15.14
C GLU A 53 2.94 -15.80 -15.86
N ASN A 54 3.03 -14.48 -15.97
CA ASN A 54 4.08 -13.80 -16.73
C ASN A 54 5.19 -13.27 -15.82
N SER A 55 6.28 -14.02 -15.73
CA SER A 55 7.45 -13.67 -14.92
C SER A 55 8.24 -12.45 -15.42
N SER A 56 7.92 -11.88 -16.60
CA SER A 56 8.58 -10.65 -17.08
C SER A 56 8.34 -9.44 -16.18
N PHE A 57 7.29 -9.45 -15.36
CA PHE A 57 7.03 -8.39 -14.38
C PHE A 57 7.79 -8.58 -13.07
N ASP A 58 8.37 -9.75 -12.81
CA ASP A 58 8.99 -10.04 -11.52
C ASP A 58 10.13 -9.08 -11.18
N GLU A 59 10.93 -8.71 -12.19
CA GLU A 59 12.09 -7.85 -11.97
C GLU A 59 11.69 -6.41 -11.63
N GLU A 60 10.64 -5.89 -12.27
CA GLU A 60 10.05 -4.60 -11.92
C GLU A 60 9.48 -4.64 -10.49
N ILE A 61 8.74 -5.70 -10.15
CA ILE A 61 8.20 -5.89 -8.79
C ILE A 61 9.33 -5.88 -7.74
N ARG A 62 10.41 -6.64 -7.98
CA ARG A 62 11.58 -6.67 -7.10
C ARG A 62 12.23 -5.31 -6.99
N THR A 63 12.43 -4.62 -8.10
CA THR A 63 13.05 -3.28 -8.14
C THR A 63 12.26 -2.29 -7.30
N ARG A 64 10.94 -2.24 -7.47
CA ARG A 64 10.06 -1.35 -6.70
C ARG A 64 10.02 -1.72 -5.21
N MET A 65 10.01 -3.01 -4.88
CA MET A 65 10.05 -3.48 -3.50
C MET A 65 11.38 -3.09 -2.83
N ASN A 66 12.51 -3.29 -3.52
CA ASN A 66 13.83 -2.92 -3.04
C ASN A 66 13.95 -1.41 -2.81
N ALA A 67 13.36 -0.58 -3.66
CA ALA A 67 13.34 0.87 -3.46
C ALA A 67 12.62 1.27 -2.16
N GLY A 68 11.50 0.61 -1.83
CA GLY A 68 10.79 0.83 -0.56
C GLY A 68 11.61 0.40 0.66
N ILE A 69 12.23 -0.78 0.60
CA ILE A 69 13.08 -1.32 1.69
C ILE A 69 14.32 -0.45 1.89
N ALA A 70 14.97 0.00 0.81
CA ALA A 70 16.16 0.85 0.89
C ALA A 70 15.90 2.17 1.61
N LEU A 71 14.67 2.70 1.54
CA LEU A 71 14.28 3.93 2.24
C LEU A 71 13.88 3.71 3.69
N ALA A 72 13.23 2.58 4.01
CA ALA A 72 12.64 2.35 5.33
C ALA A 72 13.49 1.49 6.27
N GLY A 73 14.49 0.77 5.75
CA GLY A 73 15.39 -0.10 6.51
C GLY A 73 15.28 -1.57 6.12
N VAL A 74 16.30 -2.35 6.50
CA VAL A 74 16.32 -3.82 6.34
C VAL A 74 15.64 -4.49 7.54
N ASP A 75 15.14 -5.72 7.37
CA ASP A 75 14.46 -6.49 8.43
C ASP A 75 13.13 -5.90 8.93
N ILE A 76 12.37 -5.28 8.01
CA ILE A 76 11.04 -4.73 8.27
C ILE A 76 9.95 -5.47 7.49
N GLY A 77 8.70 -5.34 7.95
CA GLY A 77 7.51 -5.85 7.27
C GLY A 77 6.72 -4.75 6.56
N THR A 78 5.43 -5.01 6.35
CA THR A 78 4.45 -4.00 5.90
C THR A 78 3.67 -3.43 7.09
N PRO A 79 3.20 -2.17 7.02
CA PRO A 79 3.27 -1.24 5.89
C PRO A 79 4.60 -0.47 5.81
N ILE A 80 4.97 -0.07 4.59
CA ILE A 80 6.05 0.88 4.31
C ILE A 80 5.44 2.08 3.60
N ILE A 81 5.79 3.28 4.03
CA ILE A 81 5.44 4.53 3.32
C ILE A 81 6.69 5.37 3.11
N ALA A 82 6.77 5.99 1.93
CA ALA A 82 7.82 6.94 1.61
C ALA A 82 7.21 8.26 1.09
N PHE A 83 7.79 9.37 1.52
CA PHE A 83 7.32 10.72 1.23
C PHE A 83 8.49 11.70 1.27
N ASP A 84 8.26 12.91 0.79
CA ASP A 84 9.25 13.98 0.86
C ASP A 84 9.01 14.75 2.17
N ASP A 85 10.06 14.93 2.97
CA ASP A 85 9.98 15.62 4.25
C ASP A 85 9.83 17.15 4.08
N PHE A 86 9.80 17.92 5.18
CA PHE A 86 9.67 19.38 5.10
C PHE A 86 10.85 20.09 4.39
N ASN A 87 11.99 19.40 4.21
CA ASN A 87 13.17 19.89 3.51
C ASN A 87 13.24 19.37 2.05
N GLY A 88 12.27 18.58 1.61
CA GLY A 88 12.26 17.93 0.29
C GLY A 88 13.15 16.69 0.20
N GLU A 89 13.63 16.15 1.33
CA GLU A 89 14.37 14.90 1.37
C GLU A 89 13.42 13.71 1.31
N ARG A 90 13.72 12.73 0.44
CA ARG A 90 12.93 11.51 0.34
C ARG A 90 13.22 10.62 1.55
N VAL A 91 12.22 10.44 2.40
CA VAL A 91 12.30 9.60 3.60
C VAL A 91 11.35 8.41 3.49
N GLY A 92 11.69 7.31 4.16
CA GLY A 92 10.85 6.11 4.25
C GLY A 92 10.77 5.60 5.68
N ILE A 93 9.62 5.06 6.04
CA ILE A 93 9.40 4.46 7.36
C ILE A 93 8.69 3.11 7.24
N PHE A 94 9.00 2.23 8.19
CA PHE A 94 8.10 1.15 8.57
C PHE A 94 6.98 1.71 9.46
N GLY A 95 5.73 1.50 9.04
CA GLY A 95 4.56 2.10 9.68
C GLY A 95 3.99 3.30 8.91
N PRO A 96 3.11 4.11 9.53
CA PRO A 96 2.52 3.87 10.85
C PRO A 96 1.72 2.57 10.88
N VAL A 97 1.92 1.74 11.90
CA VAL A 97 1.16 0.50 12.08
C VAL A 97 -0.16 0.83 12.75
N ILE A 98 -1.25 0.78 11.99
CA ILE A 98 -2.59 1.23 12.40
C ILE A 98 -3.55 0.04 12.40
N THR A 99 -4.32 -0.12 13.47
CA THR A 99 -5.31 -1.18 13.59
C THR A 99 -6.69 -0.78 13.06
N ARG A 100 -7.09 0.49 13.24
CA ARG A 100 -8.41 1.01 12.90
C ARG A 100 -8.27 2.20 11.97
N VAL A 101 -9.11 2.30 10.95
CA VAL A 101 -9.13 3.48 10.08
C VAL A 101 -9.51 4.71 10.94
N PRO A 102 -8.63 5.72 11.07
CA PRO A 102 -8.95 6.93 11.81
C PRO A 102 -9.99 7.76 11.07
N SER A 103 -10.69 8.64 11.79
CA SER A 103 -11.48 9.69 11.13
C SER A 103 -10.58 10.63 10.32
N THR A 104 -11.15 11.44 9.43
CA THR A 104 -10.37 12.40 8.62
C THR A 104 -9.55 13.35 9.48
N GLU A 105 -10.11 13.89 10.56
CA GLU A 105 -9.41 14.82 11.45
C GLU A 105 -8.24 14.14 12.17
N GLU A 106 -8.45 12.91 12.68
CA GLU A 106 -7.40 12.12 13.31
C GLU A 106 -6.31 11.71 12.32
N SER A 107 -6.68 11.40 11.07
CA SER A 107 -5.74 11.04 10.01
C SER A 107 -4.78 12.19 9.68
N LEU A 108 -5.30 13.42 9.60
CA LEU A 108 -4.47 14.61 9.37
C LEU A 108 -3.50 14.86 10.53
N LYS A 109 -4.00 14.82 11.77
CA LYS A 109 -3.15 14.97 12.97
C LYS A 109 -2.07 13.90 13.06
N LEU A 110 -2.42 12.65 12.73
CA LEU A 110 -1.47 11.55 12.69
C LEU A 110 -0.41 11.77 11.61
N TRP A 111 -0.82 12.19 10.42
CA TRP A 111 0.09 12.48 9.32
C TRP A 111 1.09 13.58 9.68
N ASP A 112 0.62 14.71 10.21
CA ASP A 112 1.50 15.82 10.66
C ASP A 112 2.51 15.33 11.70
N SER A 113 2.09 14.46 12.61
CA SER A 113 2.96 13.85 13.63
C SER A 113 4.00 12.92 13.01
N VAL A 114 3.60 12.08 12.05
CA VAL A 114 4.49 11.18 11.31
C VAL A 114 5.56 11.98 10.58
N VAL A 115 5.17 12.98 9.78
CA VAL A 115 6.13 13.82 9.05
C VAL A 115 7.05 14.55 10.02
N THR A 116 6.55 15.09 11.14
CA THR A 116 7.36 15.76 12.17
C THR A 116 8.40 14.82 12.78
N LEU A 117 8.00 13.63 13.20
CA LEU A 117 8.90 12.64 13.80
C LEU A 117 9.96 12.18 12.79
N THR A 118 9.55 11.83 11.57
CA THR A 118 10.47 11.38 10.52
C THR A 118 11.46 12.47 10.10
N SER A 119 11.06 13.75 10.13
CA SER A 119 11.95 14.88 9.79
C SER A 119 12.86 15.32 10.95
N THR A 120 12.72 14.75 12.14
CA THR A 120 13.50 15.16 13.32
C THR A 120 14.88 14.50 13.31
N PRO A 121 15.99 15.26 13.26
CA PRO A 121 17.32 14.69 13.25
C PRO A 121 17.58 13.79 14.47
N GLY A 122 18.01 12.55 14.22
CA GLY A 122 18.33 11.58 15.26
C GLY A 122 17.14 10.81 15.84
N PHE A 123 15.93 11.00 15.32
CA PHE A 123 14.79 10.13 15.61
C PHE A 123 14.83 8.87 14.73
N TRP A 124 14.70 7.69 15.33
CA TRP A 124 14.83 6.41 14.59
C TRP A 124 13.68 5.44 14.86
N GLU A 125 13.17 5.37 16.09
CA GLU A 125 12.08 4.44 16.40
C GLU A 125 11.19 4.94 17.55
N LEU A 126 9.88 4.75 17.40
CA LEU A 126 8.89 4.82 18.47
C LEU A 126 7.97 3.60 18.36
N LYS A 127 7.88 2.81 19.42
CA LYS A 127 7.13 1.55 19.41
C LYS A 127 6.40 1.32 20.73
N ARG A 128 5.21 0.72 20.60
CA ARG A 128 4.44 0.12 21.70
C ARG A 128 3.98 -1.27 21.31
N THR A 129 3.71 -2.11 22.31
CA THR A 129 3.16 -3.45 22.08
C THR A 129 1.79 -3.36 21.40
N ARG A 130 1.63 -4.03 20.27
CA ARG A 130 0.35 -4.18 19.58
C ARG A 130 -0.52 -5.20 20.32
N THR A 131 -1.71 -4.78 20.73
CA THR A 131 -2.67 -5.62 21.48
C THR A 131 -3.95 -5.94 20.69
N GLU A 132 -4.07 -5.42 19.46
CA GLU A 132 -5.28 -5.50 18.65
C GLU A 132 -4.97 -6.06 17.24
N LYS A 133 -6.00 -6.65 16.61
CA LYS A 133 -5.98 -7.11 15.21
C LYS A 133 -6.65 -6.08 14.31
N PRO A 134 -6.27 -5.97 13.01
CA PRO A 134 -6.88 -5.02 12.07
C PRO A 134 -8.41 -5.04 12.08
N GLU A 135 -9.00 -3.85 12.01
CA GLU A 135 -10.44 -3.55 11.93
C GLU A 135 -10.66 -2.62 10.73
N PHE A 136 -11.32 -3.13 9.69
CA PHE A 136 -11.38 -2.47 8.39
C PHE A 136 -12.46 -1.39 8.26
N GLY A 137 -13.31 -1.21 9.28
CA GLY A 137 -14.44 -0.28 9.23
C GLY A 137 -15.57 -0.76 8.29
N GLU A 138 -16.36 0.19 7.79
CA GLU A 138 -17.44 -0.10 6.83
C GLU A 138 -16.88 -0.54 5.47
N ARG A 139 -17.60 -1.42 4.80
CA ARG A 139 -17.22 -1.88 3.45
C ARG A 139 -17.43 -0.74 2.45
N PRO A 140 -16.40 -0.34 1.69
CA PRO A 140 -16.53 0.67 0.65
C PRO A 140 -17.19 0.15 -0.64
#